data_AF-A0A4R8PET0-F1
#
_entry.id   AF-A0A4R8PET0-F1
#
_cell.length_a   1.000
_cell.length_b   1.000
_cell.length_c   1.000
_cell.angle_alpha   90.00
_cell.angle_beta   90.00
_cell.angle_gamma   90.00
#
_symmetry.space_group_name_H-M   'P 1'
#
loop_
_entity.id
_entity.type
_entity.pdbx_description
1 polymer ?
#
loop_
_entity_poly.entity_id
_entity_poly.type
_entity_poly.pdbx_seq_one_letter_code
_entity_poly.pdbx_strand_id
1 'polypeptide(L)'
;MAGSGDSLDATEAGFGNEDGSQAPFVCPEHDCNKGYDKMHRLTKHMKKHSKPYKCEADPERCDKSFADRKGWERHIRASHRSQMEANNVRDESCKCPDCGEKFTRKDNFTRHRQNRCSPR
;
A
#
# COMPACT_ATOMS: atom_id res chain seq x y z
N MET A 1 -12.87 16.55 -56.33
CA MET A 1 -12.95 16.33 -54.86
C MET A 1 -11.74 15.51 -54.47
N ALA A 2 -10.77 16.12 -53.79
CA ALA A 2 -9.80 15.50 -52.86
C ALA A 2 -8.73 16.55 -52.55
N GLY A 3 -8.68 16.98 -51.29
CA GLY A 3 -7.66 17.86 -50.76
C GLY A 3 -7.61 17.62 -49.26
N SER A 4 -6.97 16.52 -48.87
CA SER A 4 -6.70 16.15 -47.49
C SER A 4 -5.33 16.67 -47.09
N GLY A 5 -5.22 17.30 -45.92
CA GLY A 5 -3.95 17.77 -45.37
C GLY A 5 -4.11 18.42 -44.01
N ASP A 6 -4.56 17.67 -43.01
CA ASP A 6 -4.50 18.09 -41.61
C ASP A 6 -3.10 17.78 -41.04
N SER A 7 -2.42 18.84 -40.61
CA SER A 7 -1.16 18.77 -39.86
C SER A 7 -1.46 18.38 -38.41
N LEU A 8 -0.87 17.27 -37.96
CA LEU A 8 -0.94 16.84 -36.57
C LEU A 8 0.43 17.13 -35.94
N ASP A 9 0.39 18.06 -35.00
CA ASP A 9 1.49 18.57 -34.18
C ASP A 9 2.18 17.44 -33.40
N ALA A 10 3.49 17.30 -33.58
CA ALA A 10 4.30 16.29 -32.93
C ALA A 10 4.90 16.83 -31.63
N THR A 11 4.35 16.33 -30.52
CA THR A 11 5.06 15.86 -29.32
C THR A 11 6.22 16.71 -28.80
N GLU A 12 5.94 17.58 -27.82
CA GLU A 12 6.95 18.06 -26.86
C GLU A 12 6.36 18.02 -25.44
N ALA A 13 6.36 16.83 -24.83
CA ALA A 13 6.08 16.67 -23.40
C ALA A 13 7.38 16.30 -22.68
N GLY A 14 8.26 17.30 -22.52
CA GLY A 14 9.40 17.20 -21.63
C GLY A 14 8.94 17.41 -20.18
N PHE A 15 8.96 16.35 -19.36
CA PHE A 15 8.77 16.46 -17.92
C PHE A 15 10.06 16.07 -17.20
N GLY A 16 10.86 17.09 -16.90
CA GLY A 16 12.04 16.99 -16.04
C GLY A 16 11.62 16.74 -14.59
N ASN A 17 12.26 15.77 -13.94
CA ASN A 17 12.20 15.63 -12.48
C ASN A 17 13.41 16.40 -11.92
N GLU A 18 13.19 17.42 -11.09
CA GLU A 18 14.22 18.30 -10.49
C GLU A 18 14.96 17.66 -9.30
N ASP A 19 15.26 16.37 -9.40
CA ASP A 19 16.30 15.70 -8.61
C ASP A 19 17.22 15.07 -9.66
N GLY A 20 18.52 15.38 -9.63
CA GLY A 20 19.51 15.03 -10.65
C GLY A 20 19.73 13.52 -10.91
N SER A 21 18.79 12.68 -10.48
CA SER A 21 18.63 11.28 -10.83
C SER A 21 17.62 11.18 -11.99
N GLN A 22 18.07 11.02 -13.24
CA GLN A 22 17.16 10.53 -14.27
C GLN A 22 16.63 9.18 -13.81
N ALA A 23 15.38 9.13 -13.35
CA ALA A 23 14.72 7.90 -12.97
C ALA A 23 14.19 7.24 -14.25
N PRO A 24 14.88 6.22 -14.81
CA PRO A 24 14.48 5.63 -16.09
C PRO A 24 13.13 4.91 -16.01
N PHE A 25 12.60 4.66 -14.81
CA PHE A 25 11.33 3.95 -14.60
C PHE A 25 10.30 4.86 -13.93
N VAL A 26 9.44 5.48 -14.73
CA VAL A 26 8.39 6.41 -14.27
C VAL A 26 7.04 5.69 -14.20
N CYS A 27 6.22 6.08 -13.22
CA CYS A 27 4.85 5.60 -13.11
C CYS A 27 3.99 6.14 -14.29
N PRO A 28 3.26 5.27 -15.00
CA PRO A 28 2.42 5.69 -16.13
C PRO A 28 1.05 6.25 -15.72
N GLU A 29 0.70 6.21 -14.44
CA GLU A 29 -0.59 6.72 -13.97
C GLU A 29 -0.63 8.25 -14.04
N HIS A 30 -1.67 8.79 -14.66
CA HIS A 30 -1.81 10.21 -14.96
C HIS A 30 -1.71 11.13 -13.72
N ASP A 31 -2.20 10.68 -12.56
CA ASP A 31 -2.12 11.42 -11.29
C ASP A 31 -0.89 11.03 -10.44
N CYS A 32 0.09 10.31 -11.02
CA CYS A 32 1.26 9.81 -10.30
C CYS A 32 2.59 10.09 -11.01
N ASN A 33 3.24 11.19 -10.62
CA ASN A 33 4.55 11.58 -11.16
C ASN A 33 5.75 10.93 -10.46
N LYS A 34 5.65 9.66 -10.03
CA LYS A 34 6.74 8.98 -9.29
C LYS A 34 7.70 8.26 -10.22
N GLY A 35 8.98 8.64 -10.16
CA GLY A 35 10.10 7.94 -10.79
C GLY A 35 10.86 7.01 -9.84
N TYR A 36 11.45 5.96 -10.38
CA TYR A 36 12.34 5.02 -9.68
C TYR A 36 13.62 4.75 -10.47
N ASP A 37 14.72 4.53 -9.73
CA ASP A 37 16.02 4.12 -10.26
C ASP A 37 16.04 2.68 -10.79
N LYS A 38 15.08 1.85 -10.34
CA LYS A 38 15.03 0.40 -10.66
C LYS A 38 13.62 -0.07 -10.99
N MET A 39 13.51 -0.90 -12.02
CA MET A 39 12.24 -1.49 -12.48
C MET A 39 11.46 -2.18 -11.37
N HIS A 40 12.12 -3.00 -10.53
CA HIS A 40 11.42 -3.73 -9.45
C HIS A 40 10.76 -2.79 -8.42
N ARG A 41 11.29 -1.57 -8.25
CA ARG A 41 10.69 -0.55 -7.36
C ARG A 41 9.44 0.04 -7.99
N LEU A 42 9.48 0.33 -9.30
CA LEU A 42 8.30 0.72 -10.07
C LEU A 42 7.23 -0.38 -10.03
N THR A 43 7.59 -1.64 -10.32
CA THR A 43 6.64 -2.77 -10.26
C THR A 43 6.00 -2.91 -8.88
N LYS A 44 6.80 -2.77 -7.80
CA LYS A 44 6.26 -2.77 -6.43
C LYS A 44 5.34 -1.57 -6.18
N HIS A 45 5.70 -0.41 -6.71
CA HIS A 45 4.89 0.80 -6.60
C HIS A 45 3.53 0.64 -7.30
N MET A 46 3.48 0.02 -8.48
CA MET A 46 2.23 -0.18 -9.22
C MET A 46 1.16 -0.94 -8.42
N LYS A 47 1.57 -1.78 -7.45
CA LYS A 47 0.63 -2.45 -6.54
C LYS A 47 -0.17 -1.47 -5.68
N LYS A 48 0.31 -0.24 -5.46
CA LYS A 48 -0.43 0.81 -4.75
C LYS A 48 -1.59 1.36 -5.56
N HIS A 49 -1.50 1.27 -6.89
CA HIS A 49 -2.56 1.66 -7.81
C HIS A 49 -3.55 0.52 -7.99
N SER A 50 -3.05 -0.69 -8.32
CA SER A 50 -3.92 -1.84 -8.56
C SER A 50 -4.57 -2.43 -7.30
N LYS A 51 -3.92 -2.28 -6.12
CA LYS A 51 -4.38 -2.77 -4.81
C LYS A 51 -5.01 -4.17 -4.86
N PRO A 52 -4.22 -5.21 -5.17
CA PRO A 52 -4.76 -6.54 -5.49
C PRO A 52 -5.41 -7.26 -4.29
N TYR A 53 -5.19 -6.81 -3.06
CA TYR A 53 -5.74 -7.45 -1.87
C TYR A 53 -6.97 -6.69 -1.38
N LYS A 54 -8.15 -7.13 -1.81
CA LYS A 54 -9.44 -6.54 -1.42
C LYS A 54 -9.95 -7.17 -0.11
N CYS A 55 -10.65 -6.38 0.69
CA CYS A 55 -11.38 -6.89 1.85
C CYS A 55 -12.73 -7.43 1.39
N GLU A 56 -12.96 -8.72 1.58
CA GLU A 56 -14.23 -9.39 1.26
C GLU A 56 -14.96 -9.85 2.53
N ALA A 57 -14.47 -9.45 3.70
CA ALA A 57 -15.04 -9.80 5.00
C ALA A 57 -16.43 -9.19 5.21
N ASP A 58 -16.68 -8.00 4.69
CA ASP A 58 -17.98 -7.34 4.81
C ASP A 58 -18.18 -6.43 3.60
N PRO A 59 -18.61 -6.98 2.45
CA PRO A 59 -18.68 -6.23 1.20
C PRO A 59 -19.71 -5.09 1.23
N GLU A 60 -20.64 -5.09 2.19
CA GLU A 60 -21.60 -3.98 2.36
C GLU A 60 -21.05 -2.84 3.23
N ARG A 61 -20.03 -3.11 4.05
CA ARG A 61 -19.51 -2.13 5.03
C ARG A 61 -18.01 -1.88 4.91
N CYS A 62 -17.30 -2.57 4.02
CA CYS A 62 -15.86 -2.50 3.89
C CYS A 62 -15.36 -2.69 2.44
N ASP A 63 -15.10 -1.59 1.75
CA ASP A 63 -14.50 -1.57 0.40
C ASP A 63 -12.97 -1.39 0.41
N LYS A 64 -12.31 -1.70 1.54
CA LYS A 64 -10.87 -1.44 1.68
C LYS A 64 -10.04 -2.39 0.83
N SER A 65 -9.06 -1.84 0.13
CA SER A 65 -8.13 -2.59 -0.71
C SER A 65 -6.68 -2.20 -0.42
N PHE A 66 -5.76 -3.16 -0.52
CA PHE A 66 -4.38 -3.02 -0.08
C PHE A 66 -3.39 -3.44 -1.17
N ALA A 67 -2.23 -2.78 -1.16
CA ALA A 67 -1.14 -3.03 -2.11
C ALA A 67 -0.40 -4.35 -1.84
N ASP A 68 -0.47 -4.86 -0.61
CA ASP A 68 0.21 -6.09 -0.20
C ASP A 68 -0.62 -6.90 0.81
N ARG A 69 -0.27 -8.19 0.91
CA ARG A 69 -0.93 -9.15 1.80
C ARG A 69 -0.82 -8.74 3.26
N LYS A 70 0.35 -8.26 3.71
CA LYS A 70 0.58 -7.86 5.11
C LYS A 70 -0.32 -6.70 5.54
N GLY A 71 -0.53 -5.73 4.65
CA GLY A 71 -1.44 -4.61 4.87
C GLY A 71 -2.88 -5.07 5.04
N TRP A 72 -3.32 -6.00 4.19
CA TRP A 72 -4.64 -6.63 4.26
C TRP A 72 -4.83 -7.47 5.53
N GLU A 73 -3.89 -8.38 5.86
CA GLU A 73 -3.95 -9.20 7.09
C GLU A 73 -4.04 -8.32 8.35
N ARG A 74 -3.27 -7.24 8.40
CA ARG A 74 -3.33 -6.26 9.49
C ARG A 74 -4.70 -5.60 9.60
N HIS A 75 -5.32 -5.28 8.47
CA HIS A 75 -6.66 -4.70 8.46
C HIS A 75 -7.71 -5.70 8.96
N ILE A 76 -7.69 -6.95 8.48
CA ILE A 76 -8.60 -8.00 8.96
C ILE A 76 -8.45 -8.17 10.48
N ARG A 77 -7.21 -8.24 10.99
CA ARG A 77 -6.95 -8.38 12.44
C ARG A 77 -7.48 -7.21 13.28
N ALA A 78 -7.47 -5.99 12.73
CA ALA A 78 -7.85 -4.78 13.45
C ALA A 78 -9.36 -4.46 13.33
N SER A 79 -10.00 -4.82 12.22
CA SER A 79 -11.37 -4.40 11.91
C SER A 79 -12.36 -5.55 11.75
N HIS A 80 -11.89 -6.76 11.43
CA HIS A 80 -12.72 -7.94 11.16
C HIS A 80 -12.24 -9.15 12.00
N ARG A 81 -12.00 -8.93 13.30
CA ARG A 81 -11.41 -9.95 14.20
C ARG A 81 -12.21 -11.25 14.25
N SER A 82 -13.54 -11.18 14.16
CA SER A 82 -14.42 -12.36 14.12
C SER A 82 -14.29 -13.18 12.84
N GLN A 83 -13.73 -12.62 11.77
CA GLN A 83 -13.65 -13.24 10.44
C GLN A 83 -12.24 -13.66 10.04
N MET A 84 -11.30 -13.59 10.97
CA MET A 84 -9.90 -13.93 10.74
C MET A 84 -9.72 -15.36 10.22
N GLU A 85 -10.45 -16.32 10.78
CA GLU A 85 -10.41 -17.72 10.34
C GLU A 85 -10.90 -17.89 8.90
N ALA A 86 -12.08 -17.33 8.57
CA ALA A 86 -12.65 -17.37 7.23
C ALA A 86 -11.74 -16.72 6.17
N ASN A 87 -10.97 -15.70 6.56
CA ASN A 87 -9.99 -15.03 5.70
C ASN A 87 -8.59 -15.65 5.79
N ASN A 88 -8.41 -16.80 6.46
CA ASN A 88 -7.11 -17.46 6.64
C ASN A 88 -6.03 -16.52 7.23
N VAL A 89 -6.44 -15.63 8.13
CA VAL A 89 -5.57 -14.70 8.85
C VAL A 89 -5.35 -15.21 10.26
N ARG A 90 -4.09 -15.37 10.65
CA ARG A 90 -3.74 -15.80 12.01
C ARG A 90 -3.74 -14.61 12.97
N ASP A 91 -4.12 -14.86 14.22
CA ASP A 91 -3.93 -13.89 15.31
C ASP A 91 -2.46 -13.86 15.73
N GLU A 92 -1.71 -12.94 15.13
CA GLU A 92 -0.31 -12.66 15.48
C GLU A 92 -0.21 -11.44 16.42
N SER A 93 -1.24 -11.20 17.23
CA SER A 93 -1.18 -10.14 18.24
C SER A 93 -0.14 -10.45 19.31
N CYS A 94 0.62 -9.44 19.71
CA CYS A 94 1.60 -9.55 20.78
C CYS A 94 0.94 -9.14 22.09
N LYS A 95 1.00 -9.99 23.12
CA LYS A 95 0.57 -9.64 24.47
C LYS A 95 1.79 -9.26 25.31
N CYS A 96 1.72 -8.13 26.01
CA CYS A 96 2.72 -7.77 26.99
C CYS A 96 2.63 -8.66 28.23
N PRO A 97 3.72 -9.34 28.65
CA PRO A 97 3.69 -10.18 29.83
C PRO A 97 3.58 -9.36 31.12
N ASP A 98 4.09 -8.13 31.13
CA ASP A 98 4.18 -7.29 32.34
C ASP A 98 2.86 -6.59 32.68
N CYS A 99 2.16 -6.03 31.69
CA CYS A 99 0.88 -5.32 31.92
C CYS A 99 -0.36 -6.05 31.34
N GLY A 100 -0.16 -7.09 30.54
CA GLY A 100 -1.23 -7.86 29.91
C GLY A 100 -1.86 -7.26 28.66
N GLU A 101 -1.45 -6.06 28.25
CA GLU A 101 -2.01 -5.35 27.09
C GLU A 101 -1.72 -6.09 25.77
N LYS A 102 -2.71 -6.10 24.86
CA LYS A 102 -2.63 -6.80 23.57
C LYS A 102 -2.46 -5.81 22.43
N PHE A 103 -1.53 -6.10 21.54
CA PHE A 103 -1.20 -5.25 20.39
C PHE A 103 -1.37 -6.05 19.10
N THR A 104 -2.18 -5.55 18.18
CA THR A 104 -2.36 -6.17 16.84
C THR A 104 -1.15 -5.98 15.92
N ARG A 105 -0.21 -5.10 16.29
CA ARG A 105 0.97 -4.70 15.54
C ARG A 105 2.25 -4.85 16.38
N LYS A 106 3.25 -5.49 15.80
CA LYS A 106 4.55 -5.74 16.45
C LYS A 106 5.32 -4.46 16.77
N ASP A 107 5.31 -3.47 15.88
CA ASP A 107 6.01 -2.19 16.10
C ASP A 107 5.41 -1.39 17.27
N ASN A 108 4.08 -1.40 17.40
CA ASN A 108 3.40 -0.82 18.56
C ASN A 108 3.79 -1.53 19.86
N PHE A 109 3.82 -2.87 19.84
CA PHE A 109 4.26 -3.67 20.98
C PHE A 109 5.71 -3.39 21.37
N THR A 110 6.64 -3.36 20.41
CA THR A 110 8.06 -3.07 20.68
C THR A 110 8.23 -1.69 21.31
N ARG A 111 7.53 -0.67 20.78
CA ARG A 111 7.57 0.68 21.36
C ARG A 111 6.96 0.73 22.75
N HIS A 112 5.85 0.02 22.96
CA HIS A 112 5.24 -0.12 24.29
C HIS A 112 6.24 -0.72 25.29
N ARG A 113 6.87 -1.84 24.93
CA ARG A 113 7.91 -2.51 25.71
C ARG A 113 9.11 -1.63 26.02
N GLN A 114 9.54 -0.80 25.08
CA GLN A 114 10.72 0.06 25.25
C GLN A 114 10.46 1.27 26.15
N ASN A 115 9.29 1.92 26.02
CA ASN A 115 9.10 3.27 26.57
C ASN A 115 7.84 3.45 27.42
N ARG A 116 6.88 2.52 27.39
CA ARG A 116 5.49 2.75 27.87
C ARG A 116 4.85 1.50 28.49
N CYS A 117 5.64 0.65 29.13
CA CYS A 117 5.11 -0.48 29.87
C CYS A 117 5.18 -0.15 31.36
N SER A 118 4.07 0.36 31.91
CA SER A 118 3.90 0.42 33.37
C SER A 118 3.43 -0.97 33.81
N PRO A 119 4.26 -1.73 34.54
CA PRO A 119 3.83 -3.01 35.09
C PRO A 119 2.69 -2.77 36.10
N ARG A 120 1.72 -3.70 36.14
CA ARG A 120 0.65 -3.70 37.15
C ARG A 120 1.12 -4.33 38.45
#